data_AF-A0A957YK89-F1
#
_entry.id   AF-A0A957YK89-F1
#
_cell.length_a   1.000
_cell.length_b   1.000
_cell.length_c   1.000
_cell.angle_alpha   90.00
_cell.angle_beta   90.00
_cell.angle_gamma   90.00
#
_symmetry.space_group_name_H-M   'P 1'
#
loop_
_entity.id
_entity.type
_entity.pdbx_description
1 polymer ?
#
loop_
_entity_poly.entity_id
_entity_poly.type
_entity_poly.pdbx_seq_one_letter_code
_entity_poly.pdbx_strand_id
1 'polypeptide(L)'
;MLKRGITGVDVVKALAKRGFTDVAEAVLGIQKQRVSGDYLHTSAILDENFNVIAAVNDLNDYEGPGTGYRLEGERWKQLANIRQAISPEDI
;
A
#
# COMPACT_ATOMS: atom_id res chain seq x y z
N MET A 1 15.06 -2.56 24.18
CA MET A 1 14.77 -1.44 23.24
C MET A 1 13.99 -0.32 23.91
N LEU A 2 12.84 -0.59 24.53
CA LEU A 2 12.01 0.44 25.19
C LEU A 2 12.76 1.27 26.25
N LYS A 3 13.50 0.62 27.17
CA LYS A 3 14.35 1.30 28.16
C LYS A 3 15.46 2.19 27.55
N ARG A 4 15.81 1.96 26.27
CA ARG A 4 16.84 2.73 25.53
C ARG A 4 16.23 3.85 24.68
N GLY A 5 14.90 4.03 24.70
CA GLY A 5 14.22 5.09 23.96
C GLY A 5 14.34 4.99 22.43
N ILE A 6 14.57 3.80 21.88
CA ILE A 6 14.74 3.62 20.43
C ILE A 6 13.42 3.91 19.71
N THR A 7 13.49 4.74 18.68
CA THR A 7 12.35 5.22 17.88
C THR A 7 12.40 4.67 16.45
N GLY A 8 11.35 4.92 15.66
CA GLY A 8 11.35 4.60 14.23
C GLY A 8 12.47 5.31 13.45
N VAL A 9 12.87 6.51 13.85
CA VAL A 9 13.97 7.25 13.20
C VAL A 9 15.32 6.55 13.41
N ASP A 10 15.53 5.94 14.58
CA ASP A 10 16.74 5.17 14.84
C ASP A 10 16.82 3.91 13.97
N VAL A 11 15.67 3.28 13.70
CA VAL A 11 15.56 2.14 12.78
C VAL A 11 15.88 2.56 11.34
N VAL A 12 15.32 3.68 10.88
CA VAL A 12 15.62 4.27 9.56
C VAL A 12 17.12 4.51 9.40
N LYS A 13 17.75 5.16 10.39
CA LYS A 13 19.20 5.44 10.36
C LYS A 13 20.03 4.15 10.34
N ALA A 14 19.62 3.13 11.10
CA ALA A 14 20.33 1.84 11.13
C ALA A 14 20.24 1.09 9.79
N LEU A 15 19.08 1.10 9.14
CA LEU A 15 18.87 0.50 7.81
C LEU A 15 19.70 1.20 6.74
N ALA A 16 19.62 2.53 6.68
CA ALA A 16 20.39 3.34 5.73
C ALA A 16 21.90 3.14 5.90
N LYS A 17 22.39 3.13 7.16
CA LYS A 17 23.82 2.89 7.46
C LYS A 17 24.32 1.50 7.02
N ARG A 18 23.43 0.51 6.91
CA ARG A 18 23.76 -0.85 6.49
C ARG A 18 23.50 -1.14 5.01
N GLY A 19 23.13 -0.12 4.23
CA GLY A 19 22.89 -0.24 2.79
C GLY A 19 21.48 -0.67 2.39
N PHE A 20 20.55 -0.80 3.33
CA PHE A 20 19.13 -1.07 3.06
C PHE A 20 18.38 0.26 2.85
N THR A 21 18.82 1.05 1.86
CA THR A 21 18.33 2.42 1.66
C THR A 21 16.86 2.45 1.23
N ASP A 22 16.45 1.52 0.38
CA ASP A 22 15.06 1.31 -0.06
C ASP A 22 14.11 1.06 1.13
N VAL A 23 14.48 0.14 2.02
CA VAL A 23 13.68 -0.16 3.22
C VAL A 23 13.71 1.02 4.20
N ALA A 24 14.85 1.70 4.34
CA ALA A 24 14.96 2.89 5.18
C ALA A 24 14.02 4.01 4.70
N GLU A 25 13.97 4.26 3.40
CA GLU A 25 13.06 5.21 2.77
C GLU A 25 11.60 4.81 2.97
N ALA A 26 11.27 3.52 2.80
CA ALA A 26 9.91 3.04 3.01
C ALA A 26 9.44 3.23 4.47
N VAL A 27 10.28 2.88 5.45
CA VAL A 27 9.98 3.08 6.88
C VAL A 27 9.84 4.58 7.19
N LEU A 28 10.70 5.43 6.63
CA LEU A 28 10.58 6.88 6.78
C LEU A 28 9.29 7.42 6.14
N GLY A 29 8.89 6.89 4.98
CA GLY A 29 7.65 7.22 4.28
C GLY A 29 6.42 7.04 5.16
N ILE A 30 6.31 5.89 5.83
CA ILE A 30 5.24 5.63 6.83
C ILE A 30 5.30 6.63 7.98
N GLN A 31 6.49 6.94 8.50
CA GLN A 31 6.62 7.89 9.62
C GLN A 31 6.19 9.30 9.24
N LYS A 32 6.39 9.73 7.98
CA LYS A 32 5.95 11.03 7.47
C LYS A 32 4.42 11.19 7.43
N GLN A 33 3.66 10.09 7.30
CA GLN A 33 2.18 10.14 7.33
C GLN A 33 1.62 10.63 8.67
N ARG A 34 2.38 10.47 9.76
CA ARG A 34 2.02 11.03 11.08
C ARG A 34 2.12 12.55 11.11
N VAL A 35 2.84 13.17 10.16
CA VAL A 35 3.02 14.61 10.07
C VAL A 35 1.90 15.24 9.24
N SER A 36 1.56 14.66 8.08
CA SER A 36 0.46 15.17 7.27
C SER A 36 -0.91 14.84 7.88
N GLY A 37 -1.05 13.65 8.45
CA GLY A 37 -2.30 13.20 9.07
C GLY A 37 -3.35 12.74 8.05
N ASP A 38 -3.04 12.72 6.75
CA ASP A 38 -4.00 12.37 5.69
C ASP A 38 -4.56 10.95 5.88
N TYR A 39 -3.75 10.01 6.35
CA TYR A 39 -4.15 8.64 6.66
C TYR A 39 -5.08 8.48 7.88
N LEU A 40 -5.45 9.59 8.56
CA LEU A 40 -6.44 9.57 9.64
C LEU A 40 -7.87 9.64 9.10
N HIS A 41 -8.05 9.91 7.81
CA HIS A 41 -9.35 9.88 7.16
C HIS A 41 -9.92 8.46 7.08
N THR A 42 -11.24 8.37 6.97
CA THR A 42 -11.99 7.11 6.93
C THR A 42 -11.45 6.17 5.85
N SER A 43 -11.20 4.92 6.23
CA SER A 43 -10.73 3.84 5.35
C SER A 43 -9.39 4.10 4.65
N ALA A 44 -8.55 4.99 5.18
CA ALA A 44 -7.28 5.33 4.55
C ALA A 44 -6.29 4.15 4.48
N ILE A 45 -5.71 3.97 3.30
CA ILE A 45 -4.58 3.10 3.00
C ILE A 45 -3.53 3.90 2.22
N LEU A 46 -2.37 3.28 1.98
CA LEU A 46 -1.28 3.88 1.22
C LEU A 46 -1.00 3.03 -0.02
N ASP A 47 -0.78 3.67 -1.16
CA ASP A 47 -0.24 3.00 -2.34
C ASP A 47 1.29 2.78 -2.23
N GLU A 48 1.89 2.19 -3.26
CA GLU A 48 3.33 1.90 -3.33
C GLU A 48 4.22 3.16 -3.25
N ASN A 49 3.66 4.34 -3.54
CA ASN A 49 4.34 5.63 -3.51
C ASN A 49 3.98 6.45 -2.26
N PHE A 50 3.30 5.84 -1.28
CA PHE A 50 2.80 6.48 -0.06
C PHE A 50 1.75 7.59 -0.30
N ASN A 51 1.06 7.57 -1.44
CA ASN A 51 -0.14 8.40 -1.62
C ASN A 51 -1.27 7.82 -0.78
N VAL A 52 -2.04 8.68 -0.13
CA VAL A 52 -3.19 8.26 0.67
C VAL A 52 -4.39 8.01 -0.24
N ILE A 53 -4.96 6.81 -0.16
CA ILE A 53 -6.25 6.43 -0.75
C ILE A 53 -7.22 6.23 0.41
N ALA A 54 -8.30 7.02 0.47
CA ALA A 54 -9.23 7.04 1.58
C ALA A 54 -10.64 7.33 1.07
N ALA A 55 -11.66 7.11 1.91
CA ALA A 55 -13.05 7.36 1.54
C ALA A 55 -13.37 8.84 1.28
N VAL A 56 -12.42 9.76 1.45
CA VAL A 56 -12.58 11.19 1.10
C VAL A 56 -12.14 11.49 -0.33
N ASN A 57 -11.23 10.70 -0.93
CA ASN A 57 -10.72 10.90 -2.29
C ASN A 57 -10.93 9.70 -3.22
N ASP A 58 -11.35 8.55 -2.69
CA ASP A 58 -11.76 7.34 -3.40
C ASP A 58 -13.10 6.88 -2.82
N LEU A 59 -14.16 7.65 -3.14
CA LEU A 59 -15.49 7.41 -2.63
C LEU A 59 -16.10 6.17 -3.29
N ASN A 60 -16.75 5.34 -2.48
CA ASN A 60 -17.63 4.32 -3.03
C ASN A 60 -18.92 4.99 -3.54
N ASP A 61 -19.21 4.82 -4.83
CA ASP A 61 -20.28 5.46 -5.58
C ASP A 61 -21.28 4.45 -6.15
N TYR A 62 -21.52 3.35 -5.43
CA TYR A 62 -22.49 2.34 -5.84
C TYR A 62 -23.94 2.86 -5.84
N GLU A 63 -24.58 2.82 -7.01
CA GLU A 63 -25.97 3.16 -7.28
C GLU A 63 -26.73 2.04 -8.03
N GLY A 64 -26.15 0.84 -8.16
CA GLY A 64 -26.73 -0.31 -8.85
C GLY A 64 -25.80 -0.96 -9.88
N PRO A 65 -26.27 -1.98 -10.63
CA PRO A 65 -25.45 -2.66 -11.63
C PRO A 65 -24.84 -1.69 -12.65
N GLY A 66 -23.52 -1.76 -12.81
CA GLY A 66 -22.76 -0.89 -13.73
C GLY A 66 -22.17 0.38 -13.08
N THR A 67 -22.42 0.61 -11.79
CA THR A 67 -21.82 1.70 -10.99
C THR A 67 -20.91 1.12 -9.90
N GLY A 68 -20.20 1.95 -9.13
CA GLY A 68 -19.30 1.48 -8.09
C GLY A 68 -17.96 0.97 -8.63
N TYR A 69 -17.13 0.47 -7.72
CA TYR A 69 -15.89 -0.24 -8.07
C TYR A 69 -16.16 -1.43 -8.99
N ARG A 70 -15.32 -1.58 -10.03
CA ARG A 70 -15.37 -2.70 -10.98
C ARG A 70 -13.99 -3.34 -11.09
N LEU A 71 -13.98 -4.67 -11.10
CA LEU A 71 -12.76 -5.42 -11.33
C LEU A 71 -12.49 -5.51 -12.84
N GLU A 72 -11.50 -4.75 -13.29
CA GLU A 72 -11.16 -4.65 -14.72
C GLU A 72 -9.65 -4.43 -14.94
N GLY A 73 -9.25 -4.38 -16.21
CA GLY A 73 -7.89 -4.06 -16.63
C GLY A 73 -6.82 -4.99 -16.04
N GLU A 74 -5.70 -4.39 -15.59
CA GLU A 74 -4.56 -5.12 -15.06
C GLU A 74 -4.88 -5.90 -13.78
N ARG A 75 -5.76 -5.36 -12.92
CA ARG A 75 -6.14 -6.06 -11.69
C ARG A 75 -6.93 -7.34 -12.00
N TRP A 76 -7.81 -7.31 -13.00
CA TRP A 76 -8.49 -8.51 -13.49
C TRP A 76 -7.50 -9.55 -14.03
N LYS A 77 -6.57 -9.13 -14.90
CA LYS A 77 -5.54 -10.02 -15.45
C LYS A 77 -4.68 -10.66 -14.36
N GLN A 78 -4.28 -9.87 -13.36
CA GLN A 78 -3.50 -10.35 -12.21
C GLN A 78 -4.25 -11.43 -11.44
N LEU A 79 -5.56 -11.24 -11.19
CA LEU A 79 -6.37 -12.21 -10.46
C LEU A 79 -6.68 -13.47 -11.28
N ALA A 80 -6.84 -13.34 -12.59
CA ALA A 80 -7.04 -14.48 -13.49
C ALA A 80 -5.80 -15.36 -13.64
N ASN A 81 -4.60 -14.78 -13.49
CA ASN A 81 -3.31 -15.46 -13.65
C ASN A 81 -2.90 -16.28 -12.41
N ILE A 82 -3.69 -17.29 -12.06
CA ILE A 82 -3.40 -18.20 -10.94
C ILE A 82 -2.40 -19.29 -11.33
N ARG A 83 -1.54 -19.69 -10.39
CA ARG A 83 -0.47 -20.68 -10.62
C ARG A 83 -0.99 -22.04 -11.12
N GLN A 84 -2.21 -22.40 -10.74
CA GLN A 84 -2.84 -23.68 -11.04
C GLN A 84 -3.57 -23.70 -12.39
N ALA A 85 -3.67 -22.55 -13.08
CA ALA A 85 -4.28 -22.51 -14.40
C ALA A 85 -3.39 -23.26 -15.40
N ILE A 86 -3.99 -24.19 -16.13
CA ILE A 86 -3.38 -24.91 -17.26
C ILE A 86 -3.96 -24.31 -18.54
N SER A 87 -3.12 -24.05 -19.55
CA SER A 87 -3.62 -23.55 -20.83
C SER A 87 -4.52 -24.60 -21.47
N PRO A 88 -5.69 -24.24 -22.03
CA PRO A 88 -6.54 -25.19 -22.73
C PRO A 88 -5.83 -25.94 -23.88
N GLU A 89 -4.81 -25.33 -24.47
CA GLU A 89 -3.97 -25.91 -25.54
C GLU A 89 -2.95 -26.94 -25.03
N ASP A 90 -2.70 -27.01 -23.72
CA ASP A 90 -1.78 -27.96 -23.08
C ASP A 90 -2.47 -29.28 -22.66
N ILE A 91 -3.75 -29.43 -22.98
CA ILE A 91 -4.60 -30.63 -22.74
C ILE A 91 -4.92 -31.29 -24.08
#